data_AF-A0A653DNG6-F1
#
_entry.id   AF-A0A653DNG6-F1
#
_cell.length_a   1.000
_cell.length_b   1.000
_cell.length_c   1.000
_cell.angle_alpha   90.00
_cell.angle_beta   90.00
_cell.angle_gamma   90.00
#
_symmetry.space_group_name_H-M   'P 1'
#
loop_
_entity.id
_entity.type
_entity.pdbx_description
1 polymer ?
#
loop_
_entity_poly.entity_id
_entity_poly.type
_entity_poly.pdbx_seq_one_letter_code
_entity_poly.pdbx_strand_id
1 'polypeptide(L)'
;MSRKRKPFSQIPAEEPTINCKRSRDEDNNNFEKRAGTINHMILKNFMCHSLLEVKFNNNISIMIGKNGSGKSAILTALVLGLGGKATFTNRGNNVKGFLKAGERSGSIEIELSNEGPMAYKPAVYGKRINIRRTLTASGSGSYKIRSENGKI
;
A
#
# COMPACT_ATOMS: atom_id res chain seq x y z
N MET A 1 -14.47 51.90 -8.59
CA MET A 1 -15.83 51.36 -8.82
C MET A 1 -15.72 49.96 -9.42
N SER A 2 -16.16 48.94 -8.66
CA SER A 2 -16.07 47.51 -8.99
C SER A 2 -16.80 47.13 -10.28
N ARG A 3 -16.12 46.43 -11.20
CA ARG A 3 -16.77 45.74 -12.33
C ARG A 3 -17.44 44.47 -11.82
N LYS A 4 -18.78 44.51 -11.66
CA LYS A 4 -19.62 43.37 -11.29
C LYS A 4 -19.47 42.24 -12.34
N ARG A 5 -19.23 41.01 -11.89
CA ARG A 5 -19.30 39.81 -12.73
C ARG A 5 -20.77 39.51 -13.07
N LYS A 6 -21.03 39.10 -14.32
CA LYS A 6 -22.37 38.71 -14.79
C LYS A 6 -22.82 37.40 -14.13
N PRO A 7 -24.13 37.21 -13.87
CA PRO A 7 -24.68 35.99 -13.27
C PRO A 7 -24.57 34.78 -14.21
N PHE A 8 -24.46 33.60 -13.61
CA PHE A 8 -24.10 32.30 -14.21
C PHE A 8 -25.13 31.71 -15.19
N SER A 9 -26.21 32.42 -15.50
CA SER A 9 -27.36 31.90 -16.27
C SER A 9 -27.31 32.19 -17.77
N GLN A 10 -26.16 32.61 -18.32
CA GLN A 10 -26.02 33.00 -19.74
C GLN A 10 -24.84 32.35 -20.47
N ILE A 11 -24.35 31.20 -20.01
CA ILE A 11 -23.32 30.43 -20.75
C ILE A 11 -24.07 29.34 -21.55
N PRO A 12 -23.96 29.30 -22.89
CA PRO A 12 -24.52 28.20 -23.67
C PRO A 12 -23.84 26.89 -23.28
N ALA A 13 -24.62 25.85 -23.02
CA ALA A 13 -24.12 24.50 -22.77
C ALA A 13 -23.73 23.85 -24.11
N GLU A 14 -22.52 24.16 -24.61
CA GLU A 14 -21.89 23.34 -25.63
C GLU A 14 -21.06 22.26 -24.95
N GLU A 15 -21.53 21.03 -25.01
CA GLU A 15 -20.76 19.84 -24.63
C GLU A 15 -19.60 19.66 -25.63
N PRO A 16 -18.33 19.63 -25.21
CA PRO A 16 -17.29 19.12 -26.07
C PRO A 16 -17.49 17.60 -26.17
N THR A 17 -18.06 17.16 -27.30
CA THR A 17 -18.02 15.76 -27.70
C THR A 17 -16.55 15.38 -27.94
N ILE A 18 -15.89 14.87 -26.90
CA ILE A 18 -14.56 14.27 -27.03
C ILE A 18 -14.74 12.95 -27.79
N ASN A 19 -14.72 13.04 -29.10
CA ASN A 19 -14.64 11.88 -29.98
C ASN A 19 -13.21 11.35 -29.95
N CYS A 20 -12.86 10.63 -28.87
CA CYS A 20 -11.62 9.87 -28.82
C CYS A 20 -11.83 8.51 -29.48
N LYS A 21 -11.85 8.49 -30.83
CA LYS A 21 -11.47 7.30 -31.59
C LYS A 21 -9.97 7.06 -31.40
N ARG A 22 -9.61 6.42 -30.28
CA ARG A 22 -8.40 5.63 -30.20
C ARG A 22 -8.86 4.19 -30.10
N SER A 23 -8.81 3.49 -31.23
CA SER A 23 -8.66 2.04 -31.23
C SER A 23 -7.47 1.73 -30.32
N ARG A 24 -7.77 1.40 -29.07
CA ARG A 24 -6.77 0.79 -28.20
C ARG A 24 -6.68 -0.61 -28.71
N ASP A 25 -5.59 -0.86 -29.43
CA ASP A 25 -5.08 -2.19 -29.68
C ASP A 25 -5.31 -3.04 -28.42
N GLU A 26 -5.79 -4.25 -28.62
CA GLU A 26 -5.80 -5.31 -27.62
C GLU A 26 -4.35 -5.52 -27.16
N ASP A 27 -3.90 -4.69 -26.23
CA ASP A 27 -2.62 -4.83 -25.57
C ASP A 27 -2.69 -6.18 -24.87
N ASN A 28 -2.07 -7.18 -25.48
CA ASN A 28 -1.66 -8.42 -24.84
C ASN A 28 -0.92 -8.03 -23.57
N ASN A 29 -1.66 -7.95 -22.46
CA ASN A 29 -1.21 -7.51 -21.15
C ASN A 29 -0.34 -8.60 -20.52
N ASN A 30 0.75 -8.95 -21.20
CA ASN A 30 1.90 -9.57 -20.59
C ASN A 30 2.67 -8.45 -19.89
N PHE A 31 2.02 -7.83 -18.87
CA PHE A 31 2.75 -7.01 -17.91
C PHE A 31 3.80 -7.93 -17.31
N GLU A 32 5.06 -7.77 -17.75
CA GLU A 32 6.16 -8.54 -17.20
C GLU A 32 6.11 -8.38 -15.68
N LYS A 33 5.76 -9.46 -15.00
CA LYS A 33 5.70 -9.47 -13.55
C LYS A 33 7.10 -9.17 -13.05
N ARG A 34 7.22 -8.02 -12.38
CA ARG A 34 8.48 -7.56 -11.84
C ARG A 34 8.67 -8.13 -10.43
N ALA A 35 9.88 -8.61 -10.18
CA ALA A 35 10.29 -9.04 -8.85
C ALA A 35 10.36 -7.83 -7.91
N GLY A 36 9.96 -8.02 -6.65
CA GLY A 36 9.92 -6.98 -5.62
C GLY A 36 8.68 -6.08 -5.67
N THR A 37 7.74 -6.30 -6.58
CA THR A 37 6.44 -5.61 -6.56
C THR A 37 5.63 -6.07 -5.35
N ILE A 38 4.99 -5.12 -4.66
CA ILE A 38 4.10 -5.43 -3.54
C ILE A 38 2.73 -5.79 -4.11
N ASN A 39 2.22 -6.98 -3.78
CA ASN A 39 0.91 -7.44 -4.22
C ASN A 39 -0.16 -7.19 -3.17
N HIS A 40 0.19 -7.42 -1.90
CA HIS A 40 -0.78 -7.49 -0.81
C HIS A 40 -0.17 -7.06 0.52
N MET A 41 -1.02 -6.52 1.39
CA MET A 41 -0.66 -6.19 2.77
C MET A 41 -1.84 -6.45 3.71
N ILE A 42 -1.54 -7.02 4.88
CA ILE A 42 -2.49 -7.16 5.99
C ILE A 42 -1.90 -6.49 7.22
N LEU A 43 -2.67 -5.59 7.82
CA LEU A 43 -2.36 -4.95 9.10
C LEU A 43 -3.33 -5.43 10.17
N LYS A 44 -2.81 -5.86 11.31
CA LYS A 44 -3.59 -6.23 12.50
C LYS A 44 -3.18 -5.38 13.68
N ASN A 45 -4.16 -4.81 14.38
CA ASN A 45 -3.98 -3.95 15.56
C ASN A 45 -2.94 -2.85 15.35
N PHE A 46 -3.03 -2.16 14.21
CA PHE A 46 -2.07 -1.17 13.77
C PHE A 46 -2.72 0.21 13.68
N MET A 47 -2.23 1.15 14.50
CA MET A 47 -2.78 2.51 14.65
C MET A 47 -4.31 2.50 14.84
N CYS A 48 -5.07 3.06 13.91
CA CYS A 48 -6.53 3.15 13.99
C CYS A 48 -7.23 1.87 13.49
N HIS A 49 -6.50 0.89 12.94
CA HIS A 49 -7.05 -0.28 12.28
C HIS A 49 -6.92 -1.54 13.14
N SER A 50 -8.04 -2.22 13.42
CA SER A 50 -8.02 -3.56 14.02
C SER A 50 -7.60 -4.62 12.99
N LEU A 51 -8.16 -4.52 11.79
CA LEU A 51 -7.78 -5.32 10.63
C LEU A 51 -7.91 -4.42 9.39
N LEU A 52 -6.85 -4.35 8.58
CA LEU A 52 -6.87 -3.68 7.29
C LEU A 52 -6.20 -4.59 6.26
N GLU A 53 -6.89 -4.86 5.17
CA GLU A 53 -6.37 -5.61 4.03
C GLU A 53 -6.27 -4.68 2.83
N VAL A 54 -5.12 -4.67 2.17
CA VAL A 54 -4.85 -3.81 1.00
C VAL A 54 -4.28 -4.68 -0.11
N LYS A 55 -4.95 -4.65 -1.27
CA LYS A 55 -4.45 -5.24 -2.52
C LYS A 55 -3.86 -4.13 -3.37
N PHE A 56 -2.63 -4.31 -3.80
CA PHE A 56 -1.92 -3.36 -4.66
C PHE A 56 -1.99 -3.83 -6.11
N ASN A 57 -2.05 -2.86 -7.02
CA ASN A 57 -1.96 -3.12 -8.45
C ASN A 57 -0.49 -3.08 -8.90
N ASN A 58 -0.13 -3.82 -9.95
CA ASN A 58 1.24 -3.99 -10.42
C ASN A 58 1.97 -2.71 -10.84
N ASN A 59 1.25 -1.61 -11.07
CA ASN A 59 1.83 -0.38 -11.64
C ASN A 59 1.60 0.82 -10.72
N ILE A 60 0.34 1.19 -10.51
CA ILE A 60 -0.03 2.39 -9.76
C ILE A 60 -1.18 2.04 -8.81
N SER A 61 -1.00 2.39 -7.54
CA SER A 61 -2.03 2.28 -6.50
C SER A 61 -2.28 3.66 -5.91
N ILE A 62 -3.50 4.19 -6.06
CA ILE A 62 -3.91 5.50 -5.52
C ILE A 62 -4.80 5.29 -4.31
N MET A 63 -4.39 5.80 -3.15
CA MET A 63 -5.15 5.70 -1.90
C MET A 63 -5.93 6.99 -1.65
N ILE A 64 -7.26 6.93 -1.74
CA ILE A 64 -8.17 8.07 -1.56
C ILE A 64 -8.97 7.89 -0.28
N GLY A 65 -9.29 8.98 0.41
CA GLY A 65 -10.13 8.96 1.61
C GLY A 65 -10.08 10.25 2.41
N LYS A 66 -10.99 10.39 3.38
CA LYS A 66 -11.08 11.57 4.27
C LYS A 66 -9.80 11.76 5.10
N ASN A 67 -9.51 12.99 5.52
CA ASN A 67 -8.40 13.23 6.46
C ASN A 67 -8.62 12.44 7.75
N GLY A 68 -7.55 11.85 8.30
CA GLY A 68 -7.63 10.98 9.47
C GLY A 68 -8.08 9.53 9.20
N SER A 69 -8.41 9.15 7.96
CA SER A 69 -8.88 7.78 7.64
C SER A 69 -7.80 6.68 7.70
N GLY A 70 -6.55 7.02 8.03
CA GLY A 70 -5.45 6.06 8.13
C GLY A 70 -4.69 5.78 6.83
N LYS A 71 -4.83 6.59 5.77
CA LYS A 71 -4.03 6.42 4.53
C LYS A 71 -2.51 6.39 4.79
N SER A 72 -2.02 7.31 5.61
CA SER A 72 -0.61 7.35 6.02
C SER A 72 -0.18 6.13 6.85
N ALA A 73 -1.14 5.40 7.46
CA ALA A 73 -0.86 4.17 8.17
C ALA A 73 -0.40 3.07 7.20
N ILE A 74 -0.95 3.01 5.98
CA ILE A 74 -0.52 2.05 4.95
C ILE A 74 0.95 2.29 4.58
N LEU A 75 1.32 3.53 4.30
CA LEU A 75 2.71 3.89 3.98
C LEU A 75 3.65 3.64 5.18
N THR A 76 3.20 3.99 6.39
CA THR A 76 3.96 3.76 7.63
C THR A 76 4.18 2.27 7.87
N ALA A 77 3.16 1.45 7.65
CA ALA A 77 3.26 0.02 7.75
C ALA A 77 4.17 -0.58 6.68
N LEU A 78 4.20 -0.01 5.47
CA LEU A 78 5.12 -0.44 4.41
C LEU A 78 6.58 -0.22 4.84
N VAL A 79 6.89 0.98 5.35
CA VAL A 79 8.23 1.33 5.85
C VAL A 79 8.62 0.41 7.00
N LEU A 80 7.77 0.25 8.01
CA LEU A 80 8.06 -0.63 9.15
C LEU A 80 8.12 -2.10 8.73
N GLY A 81 7.19 -2.57 7.92
CA GLY A 81 7.08 -3.96 7.49
C GLY A 81 8.28 -4.43 6.69
N LEU A 82 8.92 -3.55 5.91
CA LEU A 82 10.12 -3.86 5.11
C LEU A 82 11.45 -3.59 5.84
N GLY A 83 11.42 -3.31 7.15
CA GLY A 83 12.63 -3.14 7.98
C GLY A 83 13.09 -1.70 8.20
N GLY A 84 12.29 -0.71 7.79
CA GLY A 84 12.51 0.70 8.14
C GLY A 84 12.45 0.92 9.65
N LYS A 85 13.25 1.90 10.11
CA LYS A 85 13.25 2.37 11.50
C LYS A 85 11.99 3.20 11.77
N ALA A 86 11.51 3.13 13.01
CA ALA A 86 10.39 3.94 13.49
C ALA A 86 10.61 5.44 13.27
N THR A 87 11.85 5.91 13.40
CA THR A 87 12.27 7.29 13.18
C THR A 87 12.02 7.82 11.77
N PHE A 88 11.97 6.95 10.75
CA PHE A 88 11.67 7.36 9.37
C PHE A 88 10.20 7.68 9.17
N THR A 89 9.36 7.19 10.08
CA THR A 89 7.96 7.51 10.12
C THR A 89 7.86 8.71 11.06
N ASN A 90 7.28 9.82 10.62
CA ASN A 90 7.25 11.09 11.37
C ASN A 90 6.30 11.02 12.60
N ARG A 91 6.23 9.85 13.25
CA ARG A 91 5.21 9.45 14.23
C ARG A 91 5.78 8.91 15.55
N GLY A 92 7.09 8.67 15.64
CA GLY A 92 7.77 8.44 16.93
C GLY A 92 8.96 7.49 16.87
N ASN A 93 9.68 7.40 18.00
CA ASN A 93 10.89 6.59 18.15
C ASN A 93 10.62 5.16 18.64
N ASN A 94 9.40 4.85 19.10
CA ASN A 94 9.09 3.58 19.72
C ASN A 94 8.03 2.78 18.95
N VAL A 95 8.29 1.48 18.79
CA VAL A 95 7.42 0.52 18.10
C VAL A 95 6.02 0.44 18.74
N LYS A 96 5.93 0.64 20.06
CA LYS A 96 4.67 0.70 20.81
C LYS A 96 3.71 1.77 20.28
N GLY A 97 4.22 2.87 19.74
CA GLY A 97 3.40 3.97 19.21
C GLY A 97 2.59 3.61 17.96
N PHE A 98 2.90 2.49 17.31
CA PHE A 98 2.18 2.01 16.12
C PHE A 98 1.11 0.96 16.45
N LEU A 99 1.08 0.45 17.68
CA LEU A 99 0.00 -0.43 18.11
C LEU A 99 -1.28 0.36 18.31
N LYS A 100 -2.41 -0.28 17.97
CA LYS A 100 -3.72 0.27 18.30
C LYS A 100 -3.85 0.43 19.82
N ALA A 101 -4.46 1.54 20.26
CA ALA A 101 -4.65 1.81 21.68
C ALA A 101 -5.42 0.65 22.35
N GLY A 102 -4.92 0.18 23.49
CA GLY A 102 -5.46 -0.97 24.22
C GLY A 102 -4.89 -2.34 23.80
N GLU A 103 -4.19 -2.42 22.66
CA GLU A 103 -3.66 -3.67 22.15
C GLU A 103 -2.23 -3.95 22.64
N ARG A 104 -1.96 -5.22 22.99
CA ARG A 104 -0.63 -5.66 23.46
C ARG A 104 0.30 -6.04 22.30
N SER A 105 -0.28 -6.43 21.18
CA SER A 105 0.42 -6.90 20.00
C SER A 105 -0.33 -6.60 18.71
N GLY A 106 0.42 -6.50 17.62
CA GLY A 106 -0.09 -6.29 16.27
C GLY A 106 0.87 -6.88 15.24
N SER A 107 0.44 -6.94 13.99
CA SER A 107 1.26 -7.49 12.91
C SER A 107 1.09 -6.74 11.61
N ILE A 108 2.18 -6.69 10.85
CA ILE A 108 2.26 -6.21 9.48
C ILE A 108 2.68 -7.41 8.64
N GLU A 109 1.85 -7.78 7.68
CA GLU A 109 2.15 -8.82 6.69
C GLU A 109 2.17 -8.17 5.31
N ILE A 110 3.21 -8.45 4.53
CA ILE A 110 3.43 -7.90 3.19
C ILE A 110 3.78 -9.06 2.27
N GLU A 111 3.05 -9.18 1.16
CA GLU A 111 3.36 -10.11 0.08
C GLU A 111 4.09 -9.39 -1.05
N LEU A 112 5.26 -9.89 -1.40
CA LEU A 112 6.05 -9.45 -2.53
C LEU A 112 6.01 -10.48 -3.65
N SER A 113 5.89 -10.00 -4.88
CA SER A 113 6.11 -10.77 -6.10
C SER A 113 7.57 -11.18 -6.21
N ASN A 114 7.80 -12.46 -6.48
CA ASN A 114 9.11 -13.05 -6.73
C ASN A 114 9.17 -13.69 -8.12
N GLU A 115 8.49 -13.08 -9.08
CA GLU A 115 8.45 -13.50 -10.48
C GLU A 115 9.29 -12.54 -11.35
N GLY A 116 9.72 -13.01 -12.52
CA GLY A 116 10.51 -12.22 -13.47
C GLY A 116 12.02 -12.47 -13.41
N PRO A 117 12.81 -11.80 -14.27
CA PRO A 117 14.24 -12.08 -14.45
C PRO A 117 15.09 -11.76 -13.21
N MET A 118 14.59 -10.90 -12.32
CA MET A 118 15.26 -10.47 -11.08
C MET A 118 14.68 -11.15 -9.83
N ALA A 119 14.04 -12.32 -9.97
CA ALA A 119 13.50 -13.08 -8.84
C ALA A 119 14.57 -13.43 -7.80
N TYR A 120 14.28 -13.18 -6.53
CA TYR A 120 15.15 -13.50 -5.40
C TYR A 120 14.99 -14.97 -4.99
N LYS A 121 16.03 -15.77 -5.23
CA LYS A 121 16.09 -17.20 -4.83
C LYS A 121 14.77 -17.96 -5.09
N PRO A 122 14.30 -18.01 -6.36
CA PRO A 122 12.99 -18.59 -6.69
C PRO A 122 12.86 -20.07 -6.29
N ALA A 123 13.97 -20.82 -6.27
CA ALA A 123 13.98 -22.21 -5.79
C ALA A 123 13.65 -22.36 -4.29
N VAL A 124 13.85 -21.31 -3.48
CA VAL A 124 13.65 -21.32 -2.03
C VAL A 124 12.30 -20.70 -1.66
N TYR A 125 11.99 -19.53 -2.22
CA TYR A 125 10.79 -18.77 -1.86
C TYR A 125 9.59 -18.99 -2.79
N GLY A 126 9.78 -19.63 -3.96
CA GLY A 126 8.72 -19.77 -4.95
C GLY A 126 8.41 -18.43 -5.64
N LYS A 127 7.16 -18.26 -6.05
CA LYS A 127 6.70 -17.07 -6.81
C LYS A 127 6.38 -15.87 -5.93
N ARG A 128 6.27 -16.06 -4.61
CA ARG A 128 5.84 -15.04 -3.65
C ARG A 128 6.65 -15.10 -2.37
N ILE A 129 7.02 -13.94 -1.83
CA ILE A 129 7.71 -13.82 -0.55
C ILE A 129 6.77 -13.13 0.44
N ASN A 130 6.52 -13.78 1.57
CA ASN A 130 5.66 -13.27 2.62
C ASN A 130 6.50 -12.75 3.79
N ILE A 131 6.47 -11.45 4.00
CA ILE A 131 7.18 -10.78 5.08
C ILE A 131 6.20 -10.50 6.21
N ARG A 132 6.52 -10.95 7.42
CA ARG A 132 5.71 -10.68 8.62
C ARG A 132 6.55 -10.03 9.70
N ARG A 133 6.16 -8.81 10.08
CA ARG A 133 6.68 -8.10 11.25
C ARG A 133 5.63 -8.11 12.36
N THR A 134 6.00 -8.64 13.52
CA THR A 134 5.15 -8.61 14.72
C THR A 134 5.62 -7.47 15.61
N LEU A 135 4.67 -6.64 16.04
CA LEU A 135 4.90 -5.53 16.95
C LEU A 135 4.35 -5.92 18.32
N THR A 136 5.12 -5.67 19.37
CA THR A 136 4.72 -5.95 20.75
C THR A 136 4.91 -4.69 21.59
N ALA A 137 4.06 -4.51 22.60
CA ALA A 137 4.14 -3.35 23.48
C ALA A 137 5.42 -3.33 24.33
N SER A 138 6.05 -4.50 24.54
CA SER A 138 7.36 -4.68 25.18
C SER A 138 8.54 -4.23 24.31
N GLY A 139 8.34 -3.97 23.02
CA GLY A 139 9.40 -3.61 22.08
C GLY A 139 10.14 -4.82 21.47
N SER A 140 9.94 -6.03 21.99
CA SER A 140 10.50 -7.29 21.47
C SER A 140 9.71 -7.78 20.24
N GLY A 141 9.73 -7.01 19.15
CA GLY A 141 9.12 -7.40 17.89
C GLY A 141 9.89 -8.52 17.20
N SER A 142 9.20 -9.35 16.41
CA SER A 142 9.83 -10.41 15.61
C SER A 142 9.66 -10.16 14.13
N TYR A 143 10.64 -10.56 13.33
CA TYR A 143 10.60 -10.48 11.87
C TYR A 143 10.72 -11.89 11.27
N LYS A 144 9.83 -12.24 10.35
CA LYS A 144 9.82 -13.55 9.69
C LYS A 144 9.62 -13.36 8.19
N ILE A 145 10.36 -14.12 7.39
CA ILE A 145 10.24 -14.14 5.93
C ILE A 145 9.91 -15.56 5.52
N ARG A 146 8.74 -15.73 4.90
CA ARG A 146 8.19 -17.02 4.48
C ARG A 146 8.17 -17.13 2.96
N SER A 147 8.37 -18.35 2.49
CA SER A 147 8.09 -18.78 1.11
C SER A 147 6.59 -18.74 0.80
N GLU A 148 6.24 -18.89 -0.47
CA GLU A 148 4.87 -19.02 -0.97
C GLU A 148 4.09 -20.12 -0.23
N ASN A 149 4.76 -21.22 0.14
CA ASN A 149 4.17 -22.34 0.87
C ASN A 149 4.13 -22.14 2.40
N GLY A 150 4.44 -20.94 2.90
CA GLY A 150 4.44 -20.64 4.33
C GLY A 150 5.59 -21.24 5.14
N LYS A 151 6.55 -21.91 4.48
CA LYS A 151 7.79 -22.44 5.08
C LYS A 151 8.92 -21.42 4.98
N ILE A 152 9.85 -21.47 5.94
CA ILE A 152 10.97 -20.53 6.25
C ILE A 152 10.56 -19.43 7.25
#